data_AF-A0A2A4J160-F1
#
_entry.id   AF-A0A2A4J160-F1
#
_cell.length_a   1.000
_cell.length_b   1.000
_cell.length_c   1.000
_cell.angle_alpha   90.00
_cell.angle_beta   90.00
_cell.angle_gamma   90.00
#
_symmetry.space_group_name_H-M   'P 1'
#
loop_
_entity.id
_entity.type
_entity.pdbx_description
1 polymer ?
#
loop_
_entity_poly.entity_id
_entity_poly.type
_entity_poly.pdbx_seq_one_letter_code
_entity_poly.pdbx_strand_id
1 'polypeptide(L)'
;MIIDMVKNDLAGDARGGFISPHLKVLAAIRTWARGEIQDDAGDLGGMSQPTISLICKQVALAIVAHRAHWIKMPQSVEEQNKVIAGFYALCGFRQVIGAIDCTHIRIPKVGGDVAQYYINRKGYSSINVQVSYLV
;
A
#
# COMPACT_ATOMS: atom_id res chain seq x y z
N MET A 1 -16.47 -10.96 0.21
CA MET A 1 -15.21 -10.79 0.98
C MET A 1 -14.04 -10.68 -0.03
N ILE A 2 -12.86 -10.14 0.31
CA ILE A 2 -11.71 -10.02 -0.64
C ILE A 2 -11.46 -11.32 -1.42
N ILE A 3 -11.68 -12.46 -0.78
CA ILE A 3 -11.59 -13.80 -1.35
C ILE A 3 -12.47 -13.97 -2.60
N ASP A 4 -13.72 -13.48 -2.59
CA ASP A 4 -14.64 -13.60 -3.73
C ASP A 4 -14.17 -12.84 -4.96
N MET A 5 -13.43 -11.74 -4.74
CA MET A 5 -12.88 -10.90 -5.81
C MET A 5 -11.71 -11.60 -6.51
N VAL A 6 -10.87 -12.32 -5.76
CA VAL A 6 -9.62 -12.90 -6.29
C VAL A 6 -9.67 -14.42 -6.49
N LYS A 7 -10.77 -15.10 -6.15
CA LYS A 7 -10.86 -16.57 -6.19
C LYS A 7 -10.57 -17.16 -7.58
N ASN A 8 -11.04 -16.51 -8.64
CA ASN A 8 -10.84 -16.97 -10.01
C ASN A 8 -9.38 -16.75 -10.44
N ASP A 9 -8.77 -15.66 -9.99
CA ASP A 9 -7.37 -15.31 -10.27
C ASP A 9 -6.38 -16.22 -9.50
N LEU A 10 -6.84 -16.85 -8.41
CA LEU A 10 -6.03 -17.68 -7.51
C LEU A 10 -6.27 -19.19 -7.65
N ALA A 11 -7.22 -19.60 -8.50
CA ALA A 11 -7.51 -20.99 -8.78
C ALA A 11 -6.27 -21.65 -9.42
N GLY A 12 -5.61 -22.53 -8.68
CA GLY A 12 -4.41 -23.25 -9.14
C GLY A 12 -4.76 -24.60 -9.78
N ASP A 13 -3.82 -25.12 -10.57
CA ASP A 13 -3.86 -26.49 -11.11
C ASP A 13 -3.70 -27.52 -9.97
N ALA A 14 -4.43 -28.63 -10.03
CA ALA A 14 -4.56 -29.61 -8.94
C ALA A 14 -3.33 -30.52 -8.76
N ARG A 15 -2.19 -30.19 -9.39
CA ARG A 15 -0.99 -31.04 -9.39
C ARG A 15 -0.01 -30.59 -8.32
N GLY A 16 0.02 -31.35 -7.22
CA GLY A 16 0.97 -31.23 -6.12
C GLY A 16 0.60 -30.15 -5.08
N GLY A 17 0.15 -30.57 -3.89
CA GLY A 17 -0.03 -29.67 -2.74
C GLY A 17 -1.05 -28.55 -2.96
N PHE A 18 -2.29 -28.91 -3.32
CA PHE A 18 -3.36 -27.94 -3.57
C PHE A 18 -3.63 -27.05 -2.34
N ILE A 19 -3.40 -25.75 -2.49
CA ILE A 19 -3.76 -24.72 -1.49
C ILE A 19 -4.96 -23.95 -2.04
N SER A 20 -6.07 -23.99 -1.32
CA SER A 20 -7.29 -23.33 -1.75
C SER A 20 -7.10 -21.81 -1.85
N PRO A 21 -7.79 -21.12 -2.78
CA PRO A 21 -7.75 -19.65 -2.87
C PRO A 21 -8.01 -18.95 -1.52
N HIS A 22 -8.88 -19.53 -0.70
CA HIS A 22 -9.17 -19.05 0.64
C HIS A 22 -7.92 -19.08 1.54
N LEU A 23 -7.23 -20.22 1.61
CA LEU A 23 -6.00 -20.35 2.40
C LEU A 23 -4.88 -19.45 1.89
N LYS A 24 -4.77 -19.28 0.57
CA LYS A 24 -3.81 -18.34 -0.03
C LYS A 24 -4.03 -16.91 0.46
N VAL A 25 -5.28 -16.43 0.42
CA VAL A 25 -5.62 -15.08 0.86
C VAL A 25 -5.37 -14.90 2.36
N LEU A 26 -5.77 -15.87 3.19
CA LEU A 26 -5.53 -15.80 4.63
C LEU A 26 -4.03 -15.78 4.97
N ALA A 27 -3.24 -16.65 4.33
CA ALA A 27 -1.80 -16.71 4.51
C ALA A 27 -1.13 -15.38 4.14
N ALA A 28 -1.49 -14.80 2.98
CA ALA A 28 -0.96 -13.52 2.54
C ALA A 28 -1.32 -12.38 3.51
N ILE A 29 -2.59 -12.29 3.92
CA ILE A 29 -3.04 -11.24 4.86
C ILE A 29 -2.33 -11.37 6.21
N ARG A 30 -2.19 -12.59 6.75
CA ARG A 30 -1.45 -12.81 8.01
C ARG A 30 -0.01 -12.34 7.88
N THR A 31 0.66 -12.74 6.80
CA THR A 31 2.06 -12.38 6.54
C THR A 31 2.23 -10.86 6.46
N TRP A 32 1.35 -10.16 5.72
CA TRP A 32 1.41 -8.70 5.58
C TRP A 32 1.08 -7.95 6.86
N ALA A 33 0.18 -8.49 7.70
CA ALA A 33 -0.17 -7.87 8.97
C ALA A 33 0.96 -7.97 10.00
N ARG A 34 1.72 -9.08 9.99
CA ARG A 34 2.88 -9.28 10.89
C ARG A 34 4.14 -8.59 10.38
N GLY A 35 4.36 -8.56 9.07
CA GLY A 35 5.60 -8.06 8.48
C GLY A 35 6.78 -9.03 8.57
N GLU A 36 6.53 -10.28 9.00
CA GLU A 36 7.54 -11.31 9.23
C GLU A 36 7.23 -12.52 8.34
N ILE A 37 8.14 -12.87 7.42
CA ILE A 37 7.95 -13.98 6.47
C ILE A 37 8.55 -15.29 7.00
N GLN A 38 9.47 -15.21 7.97
CA GLN A 38 10.27 -16.36 8.42
C GLN A 38 9.57 -17.24 9.47
N ASP A 39 8.77 -16.67 10.37
CA ASP A 39 8.13 -17.41 11.48
C ASP A 39 6.79 -18.06 11.11
N ASP A 40 6.20 -17.68 9.97
CA ASP A 40 4.85 -18.07 9.59
C ASP A 40 4.74 -19.49 8.99
N ALA A 41 5.85 -20.21 8.79
CA ALA A 41 5.86 -21.56 8.20
C ALA A 41 5.20 -22.64 9.10
N GLY A 42 5.34 -22.51 10.43
CA GLY A 42 4.71 -23.42 11.39
C GLY A 42 3.22 -23.11 11.63
N ASP A 43 2.88 -21.82 11.69
CA ASP A 43 1.53 -21.33 12.00
C ASP A 43 0.55 -21.46 10.83
N LEU A 44 1.03 -21.38 9.58
CA LEU A 44 0.22 -21.43 8.36
C LEU A 44 0.01 -22.85 7.83
N GLY A 45 -0.16 -23.84 8.71
CA GLY A 45 -0.47 -25.21 8.32
C GLY A 45 0.68 -25.96 7.67
N GLY A 46 1.93 -25.67 8.05
CA GLY A 46 3.12 -26.37 7.56
C GLY A 46 3.59 -25.95 6.17
N MET A 47 3.17 -24.77 5.68
CA MET A 47 3.64 -24.24 4.40
C MET A 47 5.10 -23.81 4.50
N SER A 48 5.90 -24.17 3.49
CA SER A 48 7.29 -23.71 3.42
C SER A 48 7.37 -22.19 3.18
N GLN A 49 8.43 -21.54 3.66
CA GLN A 49 8.66 -20.10 3.43
C GLN A 49 8.64 -19.70 1.94
N PRO A 50 9.23 -20.49 1.00
CA PRO A 50 9.06 -20.27 -0.43
C PRO A 50 7.60 -20.29 -0.91
N THR A 51 6.79 -21.21 -0.37
CA THR A 51 5.35 -21.30 -0.69
C THR A 51 4.61 -20.05 -0.24
N ILE A 52 4.87 -19.57 0.98
CA ILE A 52 4.26 -18.34 1.52
C ILE A 52 4.64 -17.13 0.66
N SER A 53 5.92 -16.99 0.29
CA SER A 53 6.38 -15.91 -0.59
C SER A 53 5.68 -15.92 -1.95
N LEU A 54 5.53 -17.10 -2.56
CA LEU A 54 4.79 -17.25 -3.81
C LEU A 54 3.31 -16.86 -3.66
N ILE A 55 2.66 -17.31 -2.58
CA ILE A 55 1.27 -16.98 -2.27
C ILE A 55 1.09 -15.47 -2.11
N CYS A 56 1.95 -14.80 -1.33
CA CYS A 56 1.91 -13.34 -1.17
C CYS A 56 1.99 -12.63 -2.52
N LYS A 57 2.90 -13.06 -3.41
CA LYS A 57 2.99 -12.50 -4.77
C LYS A 57 1.72 -12.74 -5.58
N GLN A 58 1.17 -13.95 -5.57
CA GLN A 58 -0.06 -14.29 -6.30
C GLN A 58 -1.25 -13.45 -5.83
N VAL A 59 -1.45 -13.35 -4.51
CA VAL A 59 -2.56 -12.58 -3.93
C VAL A 59 -2.38 -11.09 -4.21
N ALA A 60 -1.17 -10.54 -4.10
CA ALA A 60 -0.91 -9.14 -4.43
C ALA A 60 -1.24 -8.83 -5.90
N LEU A 61 -0.78 -9.66 -6.84
CA LEU A 61 -1.06 -9.47 -8.27
C LEU A 61 -2.55 -9.57 -8.58
N ALA A 62 -3.26 -10.54 -7.97
CA ALA A 62 -4.70 -10.66 -8.12
C ALA A 62 -5.43 -9.39 -7.63
N ILE A 63 -5.06 -8.87 -6.45
CA ILE A 63 -5.65 -7.61 -5.94
C ILE A 63 -5.35 -6.43 -6.89
N VAL A 64 -4.11 -6.31 -7.39
CA VAL A 64 -3.68 -5.24 -8.31
C VAL A 64 -4.41 -5.31 -9.66
N ALA A 65 -4.84 -6.49 -10.10
CA ALA A 65 -5.67 -6.63 -11.30
C ALA A 65 -6.97 -5.84 -11.19
N HIS A 66 -7.53 -5.74 -9.98
CA HIS A 66 -8.77 -4.99 -9.68
C HIS A 66 -8.53 -3.51 -9.33
N ARG A 67 -7.29 -2.99 -9.43
CA ARG A 67 -6.93 -1.63 -9.00
C ARG A 67 -7.80 -0.53 -9.61
N ALA A 68 -8.24 -0.68 -10.86
CA ALA A 68 -9.02 0.34 -11.56
C ALA A 68 -10.42 0.56 -10.96
N HIS A 69 -10.94 -0.41 -10.21
CA HIS A 69 -12.21 -0.26 -9.50
C HIS A 69 -12.08 0.65 -8.27
N TRP A 70 -10.91 0.65 -7.62
CA TRP A 70 -10.70 1.26 -6.30
C TRP A 70 -9.81 2.50 -6.34
N ILE A 71 -8.81 2.52 -7.22
CA ILE A 71 -7.87 3.63 -7.41
C ILE A 71 -8.33 4.42 -8.62
N LYS A 72 -9.01 5.54 -8.38
CA LYS A 72 -9.50 6.46 -9.41
C LYS A 72 -8.85 7.82 -9.24
N MET A 73 -8.35 8.36 -10.34
CA MET A 73 -7.89 9.75 -10.43
C MET A 73 -8.96 10.56 -11.18
N PRO A 74 -9.11 11.88 -10.89
CA PRO A 74 -10.04 12.72 -11.63
C PRO A 74 -9.69 12.72 -13.12
N GLN A 75 -10.66 12.33 -13.96
CA GLN A 75 -10.43 12.12 -15.38
C GLN A 75 -10.96 13.28 -16.23
N SER A 76 -12.04 13.93 -15.80
CA SER A 76 -12.61 15.08 -16.50
C SER A 76 -12.00 16.39 -15.99
N VAL A 77 -12.02 17.42 -16.85
CA VAL A 77 -11.56 18.77 -16.49
C VAL A 77 -12.38 19.33 -15.31
N GLU A 78 -13.67 19.03 -15.27
CA GLU A 78 -14.56 19.44 -14.18
C GLU A 78 -14.19 18.77 -12.85
N GLU A 79 -13.88 17.46 -12.87
CA GLU A 79 -13.40 16.74 -11.69
C GLU A 79 -12.06 17.28 -11.22
N GLN A 80 -11.13 17.51 -12.15
CA GLN A 80 -9.81 18.07 -11.84
C GLN A 80 -9.93 19.46 -11.23
N ASN A 81 -10.75 20.35 -11.81
CA ASN A 81 -10.98 21.69 -11.28
C ASN A 81 -11.57 21.67 -9.88
N LYS A 82 -12.50 20.74 -9.59
CA LYS A 82 -13.03 20.56 -8.23
C LYS A 82 -11.94 20.14 -7.25
N VAL A 83 -11.09 19.20 -7.63
CA VAL A 83 -9.98 18.73 -6.76
C VAL A 83 -8.95 19.84 -6.55
N ILE A 84 -8.56 20.56 -7.61
CA ILE A 84 -7.62 21.69 -7.54
C ILE A 84 -8.16 22.78 -6.60
N ALA A 85 -9.44 23.15 -6.74
CA ALA A 85 -10.07 24.13 -5.86
C ALA A 85 -10.07 23.67 -4.39
N GLY A 86 -10.30 22.37 -4.14
CA GLY A 86 -10.24 21.77 -2.81
C GLY A 86 -8.85 21.86 -2.17
N PHE A 87 -7.80 21.48 -2.91
CA PHE A 87 -6.41 21.58 -2.43
C PHE A 87 -5.98 23.03 -2.17
N TYR A 88 -6.42 23.95 -3.03
CA TYR A 88 -6.17 25.37 -2.84
C TYR A 88 -6.87 25.92 -1.58
N ALA A 89 -8.13 25.55 -1.36
CA ALA A 89 -8.87 25.97 -0.17
C ALA A 89 -8.30 25.38 1.13
N LEU A 90 -7.79 24.15 1.10
CA LEU A 90 -7.27 23.47 2.29
C LEU A 90 -5.89 24.00 2.71
N CYS A 91 -4.95 24.12 1.77
CA CYS A 91 -3.54 24.40 2.06
C CYS A 91 -2.88 25.40 1.09
N GLY A 92 -3.63 26.04 0.20
CA GLY A 92 -3.09 26.96 -0.82
C GLY A 92 -2.36 26.27 -1.98
N PHE A 93 -2.45 24.94 -2.10
CA PHE A 93 -1.78 24.21 -3.17
C PHE A 93 -2.50 24.37 -4.51
N ARG A 94 -1.76 24.83 -5.51
CA ARG A 94 -2.27 25.11 -6.86
C ARG A 94 -2.00 23.92 -7.79
N GLN A 95 -2.93 23.66 -8.71
CA GLN A 95 -2.81 22.66 -9.77
C GLN A 95 -2.65 21.20 -9.28
N VAL A 96 -2.97 20.91 -8.02
CA VAL A 96 -2.92 19.55 -7.46
C VAL A 96 -4.23 18.82 -7.74
N ILE A 97 -4.14 17.67 -8.41
CA ILE A 97 -5.29 16.79 -8.70
C ILE A 97 -5.31 15.50 -7.85
N GLY A 98 -4.34 15.34 -6.97
CA GLY A 98 -4.25 14.23 -6.04
C GLY A 98 -2.96 14.24 -5.24
N ALA A 99 -2.99 13.58 -4.09
CA ALA A 99 -1.84 13.39 -3.22
C ALA A 99 -1.76 11.94 -2.78
N ILE A 100 -0.55 11.39 -2.78
CA ILE A 100 -0.24 10.11 -2.13
C ILE A 100 0.29 10.42 -0.73
N ASP A 101 0.02 9.52 0.23
CA ASP A 101 0.52 9.67 1.60
C ASP A 101 2.04 9.92 1.62
N CYS A 102 2.42 10.77 2.56
CA CYS A 102 3.72 11.39 2.62
C CYS A 102 4.71 10.51 3.41
N THR A 103 5.97 10.47 2.98
CA THR A 103 7.02 9.67 3.62
C THR A 103 8.00 10.57 4.33
N HIS A 104 8.20 10.34 5.63
CA HIS A 104 9.21 11.02 6.42
C HIS A 104 10.59 10.38 6.22
N ILE A 105 11.45 11.06 5.46
CA ILE A 105 12.85 10.66 5.29
C ILE A 105 13.65 11.15 6.48
N ARG A 106 14.24 10.23 7.24
CA ARG A 106 15.04 10.57 8.42
C ARG A 106 16.29 11.36 8.00
N ILE A 107 16.55 12.45 8.71
CA ILE A 107 17.75 13.27 8.50
C ILE A 107 18.55 13.38 9.81
N PRO A 108 19.84 13.75 9.75
CA PRO A 108 20.59 14.16 10.93
C PRO A 108 19.86 15.29 11.68
N LYS A 109 20.15 15.41 12.98
CA LYS A 109 19.57 16.50 13.77
C LYS A 109 20.12 17.83 13.25
N VAL A 110 19.24 18.67 12.72
CA VAL A 110 19.59 20.04 12.33
C VAL A 110 19.73 20.84 13.63
N GLY A 111 20.85 21.55 13.82
CA GLY A 111 21.05 22.42 14.98
C GLY A 111 20.38 23.78 14.80
N GLY A 112 20.38 24.61 15.86
CA GLY A 112 19.88 25.98 15.84
C GLY A 112 18.36 26.11 16.00
N ASP A 113 17.85 27.33 15.88
CA ASP A 113 16.48 27.70 16.21
C ASP A 113 15.40 27.05 15.32
N VAL A 114 15.81 26.50 14.17
CA VAL A 114 14.92 25.82 13.22
C VAL A 114 14.84 24.31 13.43
N ALA A 115 15.61 23.74 14.36
CA ALA A 115 15.70 22.29 14.61
C ALA A 115 14.32 21.65 14.83
N GLN A 116 13.44 22.35 15.54
CA GLN A 116 12.08 21.92 15.87
C GLN A 116 11.18 21.72 14.64
N TYR A 117 11.43 22.43 13.54
CA TYR A 117 10.65 22.28 12.30
C TYR A 117 10.87 20.94 11.61
N TYR A 118 11.97 20.25 11.92
CA TYR A 118 12.29 18.95 11.35
C TYR A 118 11.85 17.78 12.23
N ILE A 119 11.33 18.03 13.44
CA ILE A 119 10.84 16.96 14.31
C ILE A 119 9.44 16.54 13.86
N ASN A 120 9.29 15.27 13.45
CA ASN A 120 7.98 14.73 13.08
C ASN A 120 7.15 14.30 14.30
N ARG A 121 5.91 13.85 14.04
CA ARG A 121 5.00 13.31 15.08
C ARG A 121 5.57 12.13 15.86
N LYS A 122 6.56 11.41 15.30
CA LYS A 122 7.24 10.28 15.94
C LYS A 122 8.48 10.70 16.75
N GLY A 123 8.75 12.00 16.87
CA GLY A 123 9.82 12.54 17.73
C GLY A 123 11.22 12.50 17.13
N TYR A 124 11.38 12.23 15.83
CA TYR A 124 12.69 12.23 15.17
C TYR A 124 12.80 13.26 14.04
N SER A 125 14.03 13.70 13.78
CA SER A 125 14.35 14.65 12.70
C SER A 125 14.12 14.00 11.33
N SER A 126 13.27 14.59 10.50
CA SER A 126 12.94 14.10 9.17
C SER A 126 12.42 15.21 8.25
N ILE A 127 12.55 14.99 6.95
CA ILE A 127 11.89 15.80 5.92
C ILE A 127 10.68 15.03 5.44
N ASN A 128 9.53 15.70 5.40
CA ASN A 128 8.34 15.13 4.79
C ASN A 128 8.44 15.23 3.26
N VAL A 129 8.45 14.09 2.57
CA VAL A 129 8.48 14.01 1.12
C VAL A 129 7.12 13.50 0.64
N GLN A 130 6.45 14.28 -0.19
CA GLN A 130 5.14 13.94 -0.74
C GLN A 130 5.21 13.93 -2.27
N VAL A 131 4.59 12.93 -2.88
CA VAL A 131 4.35 12.91 -4.33
C VAL A 131 2.97 13.50 -4.60
N SER A 132 2.91 14.59 -5.36
CA SER A 132 1.67 15.20 -5.83
C SER A 132 1.56 15.04 -7.34
N TYR A 133 0.35 14.74 -7.81
CA TYR A 133 0.05 14.77 -9.24
C TYR A 133 -0.44 16.17 -9.61
N LEU A 134 0.28 16.78 -10.55
CA LEU A 134 -0.06 18.07 -11.14
C LEU A 134 -0.56 17.85 -12.58
N VAL A 135 -1.41 18.75 -13.05
CA VAL A 135 -1.83 18.86 -14.47
C VAL A 135 -0.87 19.77 -15.20
#